data_AF-A0A0K9PNV8-F1
#
_entry.id   AF-A0A0K9PNV8-F1
#
_cell.length_a   1.000
_cell.length_b   1.000
_cell.length_c   1.000
_cell.angle_alpha   90.00
_cell.angle_beta   90.00
_cell.angle_gamma   90.00
#
_symmetry.space_group_name_H-M   'P 1'
#
loop_
_entity.id
_entity.type
_entity.pdbx_description
1 polymer ?
#
loop_
_entity_poly.entity_id
_entity_poly.type
_entity_poly.pdbx_seq_one_letter_code
_entity_poly.pdbx_strand_id
1 'polypeptide(L)'
;MGYAGNIGVHVRMGSTKINDQEMVGQRMLCSKQGYAPSTATENIVNEKKQRRIKNSRSGCLAMIYISLDRSTQLWRVVNFIEDHNHPLVTPSKRRYLPLNRVITPLSRALFQSLNTSNISPSDQYCVVAQEAGGFDHIQFTPSNLSNMRRDDRCNIIQRDADLLIQLFVERRNKSFDFFSFTRLDNGNFYVIYVIQF
;
A
#
# COMPACT_ATOMS: atom_id res chain seq x y z
N MET A 1 10.84 -9.61 9.10
CA MET A 1 11.45 -8.72 8.09
C MET A 1 12.18 -9.56 7.06
N GLY A 2 12.10 -9.22 5.77
CA GLY A 2 12.84 -9.92 4.71
C GLY A 2 14.29 -9.41 4.60
N TYR A 3 15.12 -10.13 3.82
CA TYR A 3 16.56 -9.84 3.63
C TYR A 3 16.86 -8.35 3.38
N ALA A 4 16.23 -7.76 2.36
CA ALA A 4 16.46 -6.36 1.99
C ALA A 4 16.17 -5.37 3.14
N GLY A 5 15.12 -5.64 3.91
CA GLY A 5 14.73 -4.81 5.05
C GLY A 5 15.74 -4.88 6.19
N ASN A 6 16.34 -6.05 6.39
CA ASN A 6 17.37 -6.29 7.40
C ASN A 6 18.70 -5.65 7.01
N ILE A 7 19.10 -5.67 5.73
CA ILE A 7 20.34 -4.99 5.30
C ILE A 7 20.16 -3.47 5.17
N GLY A 8 18.92 -2.97 5.15
CA GLY A 8 18.63 -1.55 5.09
C GLY A 8 18.44 -0.99 3.67
N VAL A 9 17.93 -1.82 2.75
CA VAL A 9 17.69 -1.50 1.34
C VAL A 9 16.20 -1.46 1.06
N HIS A 10 15.75 -0.41 0.38
CA HIS A 10 14.42 -0.37 -0.22
C HIS A 10 14.46 -1.00 -1.62
N VAL A 11 13.60 -2.01 -1.84
CA VAL A 11 13.51 -2.73 -3.11
C VAL A 11 12.36 -2.20 -3.94
N ARG A 12 12.58 -2.06 -5.24
CA ARG A 12 11.59 -1.75 -6.25
C ARG A 12 11.42 -2.95 -7.18
N MET A 13 10.19 -3.27 -7.52
CA MET A 13 9.91 -4.26 -8.56
C MET A 13 10.32 -3.71 -9.92
N GLY A 14 11.18 -4.46 -10.60
CA GLY A 14 11.62 -4.22 -11.97
C GLY A 14 10.76 -4.96 -12.99
N SER A 15 11.33 -5.15 -14.18
CA SER A 15 10.67 -5.88 -15.26
C SER A 15 10.31 -7.31 -14.85
N THR A 16 9.09 -7.70 -15.17
CA THR A 16 8.57 -9.06 -15.05
C THR A 16 8.62 -9.70 -16.43
N LYS A 17 9.16 -10.92 -16.53
CA LYS A 17 9.13 -11.74 -17.74
C LYS A 17 7.97 -12.71 -17.61
N ILE A 18 7.06 -12.67 -18.57
CA ILE A 18 5.89 -13.53 -18.64
C ILE A 18 6.04 -14.41 -19.90
N ASN A 19 5.68 -15.68 -19.80
CA ASN A 19 5.53 -16.57 -20.94
C ASN A 19 4.26 -17.39 -20.76
N ASP A 20 3.45 -17.54 -21.82
CA ASP A 20 2.20 -18.29 -21.76
C ASP A 20 1.27 -17.86 -20.61
N GLN A 21 1.19 -16.55 -20.35
CA GLN A 21 0.46 -15.92 -19.23
C GLN A 21 1.01 -16.21 -17.82
N GLU A 22 2.10 -16.98 -17.70
CA GLU A 22 2.75 -17.28 -16.43
C GLU A 22 4.01 -16.43 -16.22
N MET A 23 4.24 -16.00 -14.98
CA MET A 23 5.47 -15.31 -14.62
C MET A 23 6.64 -16.29 -14.67
N VAL A 24 7.58 -16.07 -15.58
CA VAL A 24 8.80 -16.89 -15.72
C VAL A 24 10.06 -16.17 -15.26
N GLY A 25 9.97 -14.88 -14.93
CA GLY A 25 11.11 -14.11 -14.41
C GLY A 25 10.69 -12.82 -13.73
N GLN A 26 11.46 -12.39 -12.74
CA GLN A 26 11.22 -11.15 -12.03
C GLN A 26 12.55 -10.48 -11.69
N ARG A 27 12.66 -9.19 -12.03
CA ARG A 27 13.77 -8.36 -11.58
C ARG A 27 13.37 -7.58 -10.33
N MET A 28 14.23 -7.59 -9.33
CA MET A 28 14.13 -6.80 -8.11
C MET A 28 15.32 -5.84 -8.07
N LEU A 29 15.07 -4.57 -7.80
CA LEU A 29 16.03 -3.50 -8.03
C LEU A 29 16.20 -2.67 -6.76
N CYS A 30 17.40 -2.15 -6.51
CA CYS A 30 17.54 -1.11 -5.51
C CYS A 30 16.65 0.11 -5.85
N SER A 31 16.08 0.77 -4.84
CA SER A 31 15.31 1.99 -5.06
C SER A 31 16.11 3.11 -5.70
N LYS A 32 17.44 3.11 -5.51
CA LYS A 32 18.36 4.09 -6.09
C LYS A 32 18.91 3.67 -7.46
N GLN A 33 18.35 2.63 -8.06
CA GLN A 33 18.87 2.06 -9.30
C GLN A 33 18.65 2.96 -10.52
N GLY A 34 19.68 3.03 -11.38
CA GLY A 34 19.68 3.85 -12.59
C GLY A 34 19.67 5.34 -12.28
N TYR A 35 19.42 6.16 -13.30
CA TYR A 35 19.31 7.61 -13.15
C TYR A 35 17.87 8.07 -13.39
N ALA A 36 17.55 9.25 -12.87
CA ALA A 36 16.31 9.93 -13.21
C ALA A 36 16.29 10.25 -14.71
N PRO A 37 15.15 10.11 -15.42
CA PRO A 37 15.01 10.76 -16.72
C PRO A 37 15.19 12.28 -16.54
N SER A 38 15.94 12.90 -17.45
CA SER A 38 16.34 14.32 -17.43
C SER A 38 15.18 15.31 -17.48
N THR A 39 13.97 14.86 -17.82
CA THR A 39 12.76 15.69 -17.90
C THR A 39 12.22 16.16 -16.55
N ALA A 40 12.79 15.70 -15.43
CA ALA A 40 12.45 16.19 -14.09
C ALA A 40 12.87 17.65 -13.84
N THR A 41 13.59 18.28 -14.76
CA THR A 41 14.09 19.65 -14.65
C THR A 41 13.29 20.71 -15.42
N GLU A 42 12.29 20.35 -16.23
CA GLU A 42 11.67 21.32 -17.16
C GLU A 42 10.18 21.62 -16.97
N ASN A 43 9.50 21.11 -15.94
CA ASN A 43 8.09 21.47 -15.70
C ASN A 43 7.85 21.94 -14.26
N ILE A 44 8.35 23.13 -13.94
CA ILE A 44 7.93 23.91 -12.76
C ILE A 44 6.89 24.94 -13.21
N VAL A 45 5.73 24.50 -13.69
CA VAL A 45 4.48 25.28 -13.63
C VAL A 45 3.32 24.31 -13.48
N ASN A 46 3.10 23.83 -12.26
CA ASN A 46 1.78 23.36 -11.85
C ASN A 46 1.70 23.41 -10.32
N GLU A 47 1.04 24.46 -9.82
CA GLU A 47 0.82 24.79 -8.41
C GLU A 47 -0.12 23.83 -7.66
N LYS A 48 -0.21 22.57 -8.08
CA LYS A 48 -0.78 21.53 -7.22
C LYS A 48 0.39 20.89 -6.52
N LYS A 49 0.45 21.08 -5.20
CA LYS A 49 1.34 20.53 -4.16
C LYS A 49 1.76 19.07 -4.42
N GLN A 50 2.47 18.79 -5.51
CA GLN A 50 3.06 17.51 -5.81
C GLN A 50 4.12 17.34 -4.73
N ARG A 51 3.94 16.34 -3.87
CA ARG A 51 4.99 15.90 -2.95
C ARG A 51 6.26 15.86 -3.79
N ARG A 52 7.27 16.67 -3.47
CA ARG A 52 8.56 16.66 -4.16
C ARG A 52 9.09 15.24 -4.08
N ILE A 53 8.82 14.41 -5.09
CA ILE A 53 9.45 13.10 -5.23
C ILE A 53 10.85 13.46 -5.68
N LYS A 54 11.73 13.78 -4.71
CA LYS A 54 13.16 13.86 -4.96
C LYS A 54 13.53 12.48 -5.48
N ASN A 55 13.86 12.42 -6.77
CA ASN A 55 14.26 11.18 -7.38
C ASN A 55 15.54 10.72 -6.69
N SER A 56 15.47 9.61 -5.95
CA SER A 56 16.57 9.10 -5.14
C SER A 56 17.54 8.22 -5.93
N ARG A 57 17.35 8.12 -7.25
CA ARG A 57 18.17 7.34 -8.18
C ARG A 57 19.58 7.92 -8.30
N SER A 58 20.57 7.12 -7.94
CA SER A 58 22.00 7.49 -7.89
C SER A 58 22.87 6.66 -8.84
N GLY A 59 22.27 5.97 -9.81
CA GLY A 59 22.98 5.06 -10.69
C GLY A 59 23.32 3.72 -10.04
N CYS A 60 22.68 3.34 -8.93
CA CYS A 60 22.97 2.07 -8.26
C CYS A 60 22.72 0.90 -9.23
N LEU A 61 23.58 -0.12 -9.20
CA LEU A 61 23.45 -1.32 -10.05
C LEU A 61 22.93 -2.55 -9.29
N ALA A 62 22.84 -2.47 -7.95
CA ALA A 62 22.37 -3.56 -7.12
C ALA A 62 20.99 -4.07 -7.57
N MET A 63 20.93 -5.37 -7.85
CA MET A 63 19.74 -6.05 -8.36
C MET A 63 19.76 -7.54 -8.06
N ILE A 64 18.58 -8.13 -8.10
CA ILE A 64 18.37 -9.57 -8.14
C ILE A 64 17.49 -9.87 -9.33
N TYR A 65 17.86 -10.85 -10.14
CA TYR A 65 17.00 -11.40 -11.18
C TYR A 65 16.74 -12.88 -10.87
N ILE A 66 15.47 -13.22 -10.71
CA ILE A 66 15.01 -14.59 -10.52
C ILE A 66 14.29 -15.06 -11.78
N SER A 67 14.43 -16.35 -12.10
CA SER A 67 13.68 -16.99 -13.18
C SER A 67 13.20 -18.37 -12.79
N LEU A 68 12.08 -18.79 -13.38
CA LEU A 68 11.58 -20.15 -13.28
C LEU A 68 12.42 -21.08 -14.15
N ASP A 69 12.98 -22.12 -13.56
CA ASP A 69 13.61 -23.22 -14.27
C ASP A 69 12.52 -24.20 -14.75
N ARG A 70 12.32 -24.32 -16.06
CA ARG A 70 11.28 -25.18 -16.64
C ARG A 70 11.53 -26.67 -16.41
N SER A 71 12.78 -27.07 -16.18
CA SER A 71 13.13 -28.48 -15.96
C SER A 71 12.76 -28.95 -14.56
N THR A 72 13.06 -28.13 -13.55
CA THR A 72 12.82 -28.45 -12.14
C THR A 72 11.54 -27.85 -11.59
N GLN A 73 10.91 -26.93 -12.32
CA GLN A 73 9.77 -26.11 -11.88
C GLN A 73 10.08 -25.29 -10.62
N LEU A 74 11.36 -24.97 -10.39
CA LEU A 74 11.82 -24.18 -9.25
C LEU A 74 12.31 -22.79 -9.67
N TRP A 75 12.13 -21.82 -8.79
CA TRP A 75 12.69 -20.48 -8.95
C TRP A 75 14.17 -20.48 -8.59
N ARG A 76 15.00 -19.93 -9.48
CA ARG A 76 16.44 -19.75 -9.23
C ARG A 76 16.88 -18.31 -9.41
N VAL A 77 17.89 -17.92 -8.66
CA VAL A 77 18.58 -16.63 -8.85
C VAL A 77 19.51 -16.76 -10.05
N VAL A 78 19.27 -15.97 -11.09
CA VAL A 78 20.08 -15.97 -12.32
C VAL A 78 21.14 -14.88 -12.30
N ASN A 79 20.84 -13.74 -11.67
CA ASN A 79 21.80 -12.65 -11.53
C ASN A 79 21.61 -12.00 -10.16
N PHE A 80 22.72 -11.74 -9.48
CA PHE A 80 22.74 -11.09 -8.17
C PHE A 80 23.91 -10.10 -8.13
N ILE A 81 23.59 -8.82 -7.99
CA ILE A 81 24.56 -7.74 -7.79
C ILE A 81 24.31 -7.19 -6.40
N GLU A 82 25.22 -7.48 -5.48
CA GLU A 82 25.13 -7.07 -4.08
C GLU A 82 25.61 -5.63 -3.87
N ASP A 83 26.63 -5.18 -4.61
CA ASP A 83 27.30 -3.92 -4.35
C ASP A 83 26.41 -2.68 -4.54
N HIS A 84 26.40 -1.84 -3.51
CA HIS A 84 25.70 -0.57 -3.51
C HIS A 84 26.67 0.60 -3.60
N ASN A 85 26.40 1.54 -4.52
CA ASN A 85 27.17 2.79 -4.65
C ASN A 85 26.75 3.89 -3.67
N HIS A 86 26.01 3.54 -2.62
CA HIS A 86 25.47 4.47 -1.64
C HIS A 86 25.38 3.81 -0.26
N PRO A 87 25.41 4.58 0.82
CA PRO A 87 25.23 4.02 2.16
C PRO A 87 23.86 3.35 2.30
N LEU A 88 23.83 2.26 3.05
CA LEU A 88 22.62 1.56 3.45
C LEU A 88 21.97 2.27 4.65
N VAL A 89 20.69 2.00 4.87
CA VAL A 89 19.97 2.56 6.02
C VAL A 89 20.48 1.94 7.32
N THR A 90 20.88 2.80 8.27
CA THR A 90 21.35 2.38 9.59
C THR A 90 20.30 1.56 10.33
N PRO A 91 20.70 0.59 11.19
CA PRO A 91 19.77 -0.24 11.96
C PRO A 91 18.64 0.54 12.64
N SER A 92 18.98 1.65 13.32
CA SER A 92 18.02 2.54 14.00
C SER A 92 16.96 3.15 13.08
N LYS A 93 17.26 3.30 11.78
CA LYS A 93 16.38 3.91 10.79
C LYS A 93 15.66 2.89 9.91
N ARG A 94 15.96 1.59 10.02
CA ARG A 94 15.35 0.53 9.19
C ARG A 94 13.84 0.44 9.36
N ARG A 95 13.30 0.77 10.54
CA ARG A 95 11.85 0.86 10.80
C ARG A 95 11.12 1.87 9.90
N TYR A 96 11.83 2.85 9.35
CA TYR A 96 11.27 3.82 8.42
C TYR A 96 11.28 3.34 6.98
N LEU A 97 11.89 2.19 6.65
CA LEU A 97 11.81 1.62 5.31
C LEU A 97 10.38 1.13 5.03
N PRO A 98 9.75 1.48 3.89
CA PRO A 98 8.37 1.07 3.59
C PRO A 98 8.13 -0.44 3.73
N LEU A 99 9.06 -1.28 3.30
CA LEU A 99 8.98 -2.74 3.42
C LEU A 99 9.03 -3.28 4.86
N ASN A 100 9.53 -2.48 5.80
CA ASN A 100 9.56 -2.80 7.21
C ASN A 100 8.37 -2.16 7.94
N ARG A 101 7.53 -1.37 7.26
CA ARG A 101 6.40 -0.70 7.89
C ARG A 101 5.19 -1.61 7.92
N VAL A 102 4.82 -2.11 9.09
CA VAL A 102 3.68 -3.00 9.30
C VAL A 102 2.95 -2.61 10.58
N ILE A 103 1.64 -2.38 10.47
CA ILE A 103 0.76 -2.33 11.64
C ILE A 103 0.31 -3.77 11.91
N THR A 104 0.76 -4.33 13.03
CA THR A 104 0.41 -5.71 13.39
C THR A 104 -1.07 -5.82 13.78
N PRO A 105 -1.69 -7.00 13.67
CA PRO A 105 -3.05 -7.21 14.15
C PRO A 105 -3.23 -6.84 15.63
N LEU A 106 -2.22 -7.15 16.47
CA LEU A 106 -2.20 -6.77 17.87
C LEU A 106 -2.25 -5.24 18.05
N SER A 107 -1.34 -4.51 17.41
CA SER A 107 -1.33 -3.04 17.46
C SER A 107 -2.64 -2.45 16.94
N ARG A 108 -3.21 -3.04 15.88
CA ARG A 108 -4.51 -2.63 15.33
C ARG A 108 -5.67 -2.82 16.31
N ALA A 109 -5.71 -3.96 17.01
CA ALA A 109 -6.71 -4.21 18.06
C ALA A 109 -6.58 -3.22 19.23
N LEU A 110 -5.34 -2.92 19.65
CA LEU A 110 -5.08 -1.88 20.65
C LEU A 110 -5.58 -0.50 20.19
N PHE A 111 -5.27 -0.11 18.94
CA PHE A 111 -5.79 1.15 18.38
C PHE A 111 -7.33 1.21 18.41
N GLN A 112 -8.02 0.12 18.11
CA GLN A 112 -9.48 0.06 18.17
C GLN A 112 -9.99 0.24 19.61
N SER A 113 -9.41 -0.46 20.58
CA SER A 113 -9.78 -0.32 22.00
C SER A 113 -9.59 1.12 22.49
N LEU A 114 -8.43 1.72 22.21
CA LEU A 114 -8.13 3.10 22.62
C LEU A 114 -9.03 4.11 21.91
N ASN A 115 -9.44 3.83 20.67
CA ASN A 115 -10.38 4.66 19.94
C ASN A 115 -11.78 4.63 20.57
N THR A 116 -12.24 3.48 21.09
CA THR A 116 -13.49 3.37 21.86
C THR A 116 -13.46 4.21 23.15
N SER A 117 -12.28 4.36 23.75
CA SER A 117 -12.04 5.23 24.91
C SER A 117 -11.83 6.70 24.56
N ASN A 118 -12.07 7.13 23.31
CA ASN A 118 -11.90 8.51 22.83
C ASN A 118 -10.49 9.09 23.03
N ILE A 119 -9.46 8.25 23.11
CA ILE A 119 -8.07 8.69 23.23
C ILE A 119 -7.63 9.29 21.89
N SER A 120 -6.88 10.40 21.92
CA SER A 120 -6.45 11.07 20.69
C SER A 120 -5.51 10.17 19.85
N PRO A 121 -5.48 10.28 18.51
CA PRO A 121 -4.59 9.46 17.68
C PRO A 121 -3.09 9.62 18.02
N SER A 122 -2.69 10.80 18.50
CA SER A 122 -1.33 11.06 18.94
C SER A 122 -0.99 10.25 20.20
N ASP A 123 -1.90 10.27 21.18
CA ASP A 123 -1.72 9.53 22.44
C ASP A 123 -1.82 8.03 22.21
N GLN A 124 -2.71 7.59 21.31
CA GLN A 124 -2.79 6.19 20.87
C GLN A 124 -1.43 5.70 20.35
N TYR A 125 -0.76 6.50 19.52
CA TYR A 125 0.55 6.17 18.99
C TYR A 125 1.61 6.08 20.10
N CYS A 126 1.58 6.99 21.07
CA CYS A 126 2.47 6.95 22.24
C CYS A 126 2.23 5.69 23.10
N VAL A 127 0.98 5.37 23.41
CA VAL A 127 0.60 4.19 24.21
C VAL A 127 1.09 2.92 23.53
N VAL A 128 0.79 2.73 22.23
CA VAL A 128 1.24 1.52 21.52
C VAL A 128 2.77 1.44 21.41
N ALA A 129 3.45 2.59 21.28
CA ALA A 129 4.92 2.61 21.34
C ALA A 129 5.43 2.17 22.72
N GLN A 130 4.82 2.65 23.80
CA GLN A 130 5.19 2.29 25.17
C GLN A 130 4.97 0.79 25.43
N GLU A 131 3.83 0.24 25.03
CA GLU A 131 3.53 -1.20 25.13
C GLU A 131 4.53 -2.07 24.36
N ALA A 132 5.08 -1.56 23.26
CA ALA A 132 6.11 -2.26 22.48
C ALA A 132 7.53 -2.13 23.05
N GLY A 133 7.74 -1.38 24.14
CA GLY A 133 9.06 -1.10 24.71
C GLY A 133 9.72 0.16 24.14
N GLY A 134 8.94 1.09 23.61
CA GLY A 134 9.38 2.38 23.07
C GLY A 134 9.29 2.47 21.55
N PHE A 135 9.56 3.66 21.02
CA PHE A 135 9.39 3.93 19.60
C PHE A 135 10.27 3.01 18.73
N ASP A 136 11.51 2.72 19.11
CA ASP A 136 12.41 1.92 18.26
C ASP A 136 11.93 0.48 18.00
N HIS A 137 11.01 -0.01 18.84
CA HIS A 137 10.43 -1.33 18.73
C HIS A 137 9.15 -1.39 17.88
N ILE A 138 8.62 -0.25 17.43
CA ILE A 138 7.47 -0.22 16.51
C ILE A 138 7.86 0.00 15.05
N GLN A 139 7.15 -0.71 14.19
CA GLN A 139 7.36 -0.79 12.74
C GLN A 139 6.36 0.05 11.97
N PHE A 140 5.87 1.18 12.49
CA PHE A 140 4.97 2.05 11.74
C PHE A 140 5.14 3.49 12.19
N THR A 141 4.76 4.43 11.32
CA THR A 141 4.82 5.86 11.59
C THR A 141 3.42 6.42 11.90
N PRO A 142 3.32 7.63 12.46
CA PRO A 142 2.02 8.30 12.64
C PRO A 142 1.23 8.41 11.32
N SER A 143 1.92 8.60 10.20
CA SER A 143 1.27 8.63 8.88
C SER A 143 0.67 7.27 8.49
N ASN A 144 1.27 6.15 8.91
CA ASN A 144 0.66 4.83 8.69
C ASN A 144 -0.63 4.68 9.50
N LEU A 145 -0.64 5.14 10.76
CA LEU A 145 -1.83 5.17 11.59
C LEU A 145 -2.94 6.04 10.95
N SER A 146 -2.59 7.23 10.45
CA SER A 146 -3.57 8.08 9.75
C SER A 146 -4.13 7.42 8.49
N ASN A 147 -3.27 6.78 7.67
CA ASN A 147 -3.71 6.05 6.48
C ASN A 147 -4.64 4.89 6.85
N MET A 148 -4.27 4.09 7.86
CA MET A 148 -5.10 2.99 8.36
C MET A 148 -6.49 3.49 8.78
N ARG A 149 -6.56 4.57 9.56
CA ARG A 149 -7.83 5.16 10.01
C ARG A 149 -8.68 5.66 8.85
N ARG A 150 -8.06 6.24 7.83
CA ARG A 150 -8.74 6.66 6.60
C ARG A 150 -9.32 5.44 5.87
N ASP A 151 -8.50 4.41 5.68
CA ASP A 151 -8.89 3.20 4.93
C ASP A 151 -10.00 2.44 5.68
N ASP A 152 -9.93 2.35 7.01
CA ASP A 152 -10.98 1.78 7.86
C ASP A 152 -12.30 2.52 7.71
N ARG A 153 -12.27 3.86 7.66
CA ARG A 153 -13.47 4.68 7.41
C ARG A 153 -14.04 4.43 6.01
N CYS A 154 -13.20 4.38 4.98
CA CYS A 154 -13.64 4.06 3.62
C CYS A 154 -14.30 2.68 3.54
N ASN A 155 -13.75 1.68 4.24
CA ASN A 155 -14.31 0.34 4.28
C ASN A 155 -15.67 0.29 4.99
N ILE A 156 -15.85 1.05 6.08
CA ILE A 156 -17.14 1.15 6.77
C ILE A 156 -18.19 1.76 5.83
N ILE A 157 -17.86 2.89 5.18
CA ILE A 157 -18.78 3.56 4.24
C ILE A 157 -19.17 2.62 3.09
N GLN A 158 -18.20 1.90 2.52
CA GLN A 158 -18.47 0.96 1.44
C GLN A 158 -19.40 -0.17 1.90
N ARG A 159 -19.15 -0.74 3.09
CA ARG A 159 -19.99 -1.79 3.66
C ARG A 159 -21.43 -1.31 3.88
N ASP A 160 -21.61 -0.10 4.41
CA ASP A 160 -22.93 0.47 4.63
C ASP A 160 -23.67 0.70 3.31
N ALA A 161 -22.97 1.16 2.27
CA ALA A 161 -23.53 1.29 0.93
C ALA A 161 -23.96 -0.07 0.36
N ASP A 162 -23.14 -1.12 0.52
CA ASP A 162 -23.46 -2.47 0.06
C ASP A 162 -24.68 -3.04 0.79
N LEU A 163 -24.79 -2.84 2.11
CA LEU A 163 -25.96 -3.24 2.91
C LEU A 163 -27.23 -2.52 2.45
N LEU A 164 -27.15 -1.21 2.17
CA LEU A 164 -28.29 -0.47 1.63
C LEU A 164 -28.72 -1.01 0.27
N ILE A 165 -27.78 -1.30 -0.63
CA ILE A 165 -28.08 -1.90 -1.93
C ILE A 165 -28.78 -3.25 -1.75
N GLN A 166 -28.29 -4.11 -0.87
CA GLN A 166 -28.93 -5.40 -0.56
C GLN A 166 -30.36 -5.22 -0.06
N LEU A 167 -30.58 -4.30 0.90
CA LEU A 167 -31.91 -3.99 1.42
C LEU A 167 -32.86 -3.50 0.32
N PHE A 168 -32.37 -2.69 -0.63
CA PHE A 168 -33.19 -2.23 -1.75
C PHE A 168 -33.53 -3.36 -2.73
N VAL A 169 -32.59 -4.26 -3.05
CA VAL A 169 -32.85 -5.44 -3.88
C VAL A 169 -33.90 -6.35 -3.24
N GLU A 170 -33.78 -6.61 -1.93
CA GLU A 170 -34.74 -7.43 -1.20
C GLU A 170 -36.16 -6.83 -1.22
N ARG A 171 -36.27 -5.51 -1.07
CA ARG A 171 -37.56 -4.82 -1.12
C ARG A 171 -38.18 -4.86 -2.52
N ARG A 172 -37.38 -4.67 -3.57
CA ARG A 172 -37.83 -4.84 -4.97
C ARG A 172 -38.39 -6.24 -5.23
N ASN A 173 -37.75 -7.29 -4.71
CA ASN A 173 -38.20 -8.66 -4.91
C ASN A 173 -39.51 -8.99 -4.17
N LYS A 174 -39.85 -8.23 -3.11
CA LYS A 174 -41.07 -8.43 -2.31
C LYS A 174 -42.27 -7.60 -2.79
N SER A 175 -42.03 -6.53 -3.54
CA SER A 175 -43.07 -5.66 -4.09
C SER A 175 -42.64 -5.13 -5.46
N PHE A 176 -43.41 -5.47 -6.51
CA PHE A 176 -43.08 -5.13 -7.91
C PHE A 176 -43.11 -3.60 -8.18
N ASP A 177 -43.73 -2.82 -7.29
CA ASP A 177 -43.97 -1.37 -7.46
C ASP A 177 -42.87 -0.44 -6.93
N PHE A 178 -41.72 -0.95 -6.47
CA PHE A 178 -40.71 -0.11 -5.82
C PHE A 178 -39.34 -0.14 -6.53
N PHE A 179 -39.17 0.86 -7.42
CA PHE A 179 -37.93 1.46 -7.94
C PHE A 179 -36.96 0.61 -8.79
N SER A 180 -36.33 1.28 -9.77
CA SER A 180 -35.20 0.76 -10.55
C SER A 180 -33.97 1.65 -10.34
N PHE A 181 -32.79 1.05 -10.15
CA PHE A 181 -31.51 1.75 -10.03
C PHE A 181 -30.51 1.16 -11.02
N THR A 182 -29.70 2.02 -11.62
CA THR A 182 -28.62 1.64 -12.52
C THR A 182 -27.31 2.27 -12.06
N ARG A 183 -26.26 1.46 -11.98
CA ARG A 183 -24.89 1.90 -11.70
C ARG A 183 -24.26 2.36 -13.01
N LEU A 184 -23.80 3.60 -13.08
CA LEU A 184 -22.97 4.05 -14.19
C LEU A 184 -21.49 3.76 -13.88
N ASP A 185 -20.69 3.55 -14.93
CA ASP A 185 -19.27 3.17 -14.87
C ASP A 185 -18.37 4.17 -14.12
N ASN A 186 -18.91 5.32 -13.75
CA ASN A 186 -18.22 6.45 -13.16
C ASN A 186 -18.35 6.49 -11.62
N GLY A 187 -19.03 5.51 -11.01
CA GLY A 187 -19.18 5.39 -9.55
C GLY A 187 -20.29 6.25 -8.92
N ASN A 188 -21.08 6.98 -9.73
CA ASN A 188 -22.25 7.72 -9.25
C ASN A 188 -23.52 6.86 -9.37
N PHE A 189 -24.36 6.89 -8.34
CA PHE A 189 -25.66 6.23 -8.30
C PHE A 189 -26.77 7.27 -8.51
N TYR A 190 -27.71 6.99 -9.42
CA TYR A 190 -28.97 7.72 -9.50
C TYR A 190 -30.11 6.80 -9.07
N VAL A 191 -31.00 7.33 -8.22
CA VAL A 191 -32.27 6.70 -7.86
C VAL A 191 -33.34 7.28 -8.79
N ILE A 192 -33.90 6.45 -9.68
CA ILE A 192 -35.01 6.87 -10.53
C ILE A 192 -36.31 6.45 -9.84
N TYR A 193 -37.09 7.44 -9.41
CA TYR A 193 -38.45 7.23 -8.93
C TYR A 193 -39.35 6.99 -10.16
N VAL A 194 -39.80 5.76 -10.36
CA VAL A 194 -40.93 5.50 -11.28
C VAL A 194 -42.17 5.50 -10.40
N ILE A 195 -42.90 6.62 -10.41
CA ILE A 195 -44.25 6.71 -9.85
C ILE A 195 -45.18 6.31 -11.01
N GLN A 196 -45.79 5.13 -10.94
CA GLN A 196 -46.91 4.79 -11.84
C GLN A 196 -48.17 5.44 -11.28
N PHE A 197 -48.81 6.28 -12.11
CA PHE A 197 -50.20 6.74 -11.93
C PHE A 197 -51.17 5.63 -12.31
#